data_AF-A0A439DZY2-F1
#
_entry.id   AF-A0A439DZY2-F1
#
_cell.length_a   1.000
_cell.length_b   1.000
_cell.length_c   1.000
_cell.angle_alpha   90.00
_cell.angle_beta   90.00
_cell.angle_gamma   90.00
#
_symmetry.space_group_name_H-M   'P 1'
#
loop_
_entity.id
_entity.type
_entity.pdbx_description
1 polymer ?
#
loop_
_entity_poly.entity_id
_entity_poly.type
_entity_poly.pdbx_seq_one_letter_code
_entity_poly.pdbx_strand_id
1 'polypeptide(L)'
;MSDQYRGKEPIMTVNEVIVASTSADAEAAETVKNHHAELAGHLQALTETMLTAAERGTDFEPARAAAVQFLTGELLPHAAAEEDRLYPAAARTERARPLIEAMIAVHRIIAGLVDRIRTETSPVRAAAAGDALRVLFEAHLVDENDRILPIVAADPDVSLADALDGMHELLGGHHHGAEGGHKCGCEHDNEEPVLDVREVPHSIRHATVFGAFDAVPVGASMVLVAHHDPIPLLHQLHDRTSGRIAVEYLERGPEAWRLRLARL
;
A
#
# COMPACT_ATOMS: atom_id res chain seq x y z
N MET A 1 -48.18 -40.89 -22.06
CA MET A 1 -47.06 -41.52 -21.33
C MET A 1 -45.81 -40.85 -21.86
N SER A 2 -45.45 -39.63 -21.44
CA SER A 2 -45.08 -39.14 -20.10
C SER A 2 -43.66 -39.56 -19.69
N ASP A 3 -42.76 -38.56 -19.66
CA ASP A 3 -41.51 -38.33 -18.89
C ASP A 3 -40.50 -37.64 -19.85
N GLN A 4 -40.08 -36.38 -19.72
CA GLN A 4 -39.84 -35.43 -18.62
C GLN A 4 -38.74 -35.85 -17.63
N TYR A 5 -37.82 -34.90 -17.35
CA TYR A 5 -36.65 -34.88 -16.44
C TYR A 5 -35.29 -35.32 -17.02
N ARG A 6 -34.39 -34.38 -17.34
CA ARG A 6 -33.35 -33.68 -16.51
C ARG A 6 -31.97 -34.34 -16.74
N GLY A 7 -30.85 -33.65 -16.88
CA GLY A 7 -30.56 -32.27 -16.48
C GLY A 7 -29.46 -31.63 -17.33
N LYS A 8 -29.58 -30.31 -17.47
CA LYS A 8 -28.45 -29.41 -17.72
C LYS A 8 -27.44 -29.61 -16.59
N GLU A 9 -26.20 -29.93 -16.94
CA GLU A 9 -25.08 -29.76 -16.03
C GLU A 9 -24.98 -28.27 -15.66
N PRO A 10 -24.94 -27.92 -14.37
CA PRO A 10 -24.68 -26.54 -13.98
C PRO A 10 -23.21 -26.25 -14.27
N ILE A 11 -22.96 -25.18 -15.01
CA ILE A 11 -21.64 -24.55 -15.09
C ILE A 11 -21.29 -24.16 -13.66
N MET A 12 -20.38 -24.91 -13.05
CA MET A 12 -19.74 -24.55 -11.78
C MET A 12 -18.91 -23.30 -12.05
N THR A 13 -19.47 -22.11 -11.84
CA THR A 13 -18.66 -20.95 -11.49
C THR A 13 -18.04 -21.25 -10.15
N VAL A 14 -16.82 -21.77 -10.17
CA VAL A 14 -15.96 -21.83 -8.99
C VAL A 14 -15.59 -20.38 -8.70
N ASN A 15 -16.40 -19.71 -7.87
CA ASN A 15 -15.87 -18.67 -7.02
C ASN A 15 -14.91 -19.42 -6.09
N GLU A 16 -13.65 -19.51 -6.49
CA GLU A 16 -12.58 -20.04 -5.66
C GLU A 16 -12.34 -19.00 -4.57
N VAL A 17 -13.23 -19.00 -3.57
CA VAL A 17 -12.93 -18.40 -2.28
C VAL A 17 -11.79 -19.24 -1.75
N ILE A 18 -10.57 -18.77 -1.95
CA ILE A 18 -9.39 -19.40 -1.39
C ILE A 18 -9.51 -19.23 0.12
N VAL A 19 -9.92 -20.32 0.77
CA VAL A 19 -10.07 -20.38 2.22
C VAL A 19 -8.67 -20.50 2.80
N ALA A 20 -8.21 -19.44 3.47
CA ALA A 20 -6.98 -19.52 4.25
C ALA A 20 -7.06 -20.71 5.21
N SER A 21 -5.96 -21.44 5.38
CA SER A 21 -5.87 -22.63 6.21
C SER A 21 -6.20 -22.32 7.67
N THR A 22 -5.91 -21.09 8.14
CA THR A 22 -6.26 -20.58 9.46
C THR A 22 -6.77 -19.14 9.44
N SER A 23 -7.42 -18.70 10.52
CA SER A 23 -7.82 -17.28 10.70
C SER A 23 -6.62 -16.35 10.86
N ALA A 24 -5.52 -16.84 11.43
CA ALA A 24 -4.28 -16.08 11.57
C ALA A 24 -3.63 -15.81 10.20
N ASP A 25 -3.65 -16.81 9.30
CA ASP A 25 -3.14 -16.65 7.95
C ASP A 25 -4.02 -15.71 7.11
N ALA A 26 -5.34 -15.72 7.32
CA ALA A 26 -6.24 -14.76 6.69
C ALA A 26 -5.94 -13.32 7.15
N GLU A 27 -5.73 -13.10 8.45
CA GLU A 27 -5.37 -11.80 9.01
C GLU A 27 -4.01 -11.32 8.50
N ALA A 28 -3.01 -12.22 8.48
CA ALA A 28 -1.68 -11.91 7.99
C ALA A 28 -1.69 -11.53 6.50
N ALA A 29 -2.48 -12.23 5.66
CA ALA A 29 -2.67 -11.90 4.26
C ALA A 29 -3.26 -10.49 4.06
N GLU A 30 -4.27 -10.12 4.85
CA GLU A 30 -4.87 -8.79 4.76
C GLU A 30 -3.93 -7.69 5.27
N THR A 31 -3.13 -7.96 6.31
CA THR A 31 -2.10 -7.02 6.79
C THR A 31 -1.07 -6.74 5.70
N VAL A 32 -0.57 -7.77 5.01
CA VAL A 32 0.39 -7.60 3.91
C VAL A 32 -0.23 -6.84 2.74
N LYS A 33 -1.45 -7.16 2.32
CA LYS A 33 -2.14 -6.41 1.26
C LYS A 33 -2.30 -4.92 1.60
N ASN A 34 -2.60 -4.61 2.86
CA ASN A 34 -2.67 -3.22 3.32
C ASN A 34 -1.29 -2.55 3.24
N HIS A 35 -0.24 -3.22 3.68
CA HIS A 35 1.12 -2.72 3.56
C HIS A 35 1.53 -2.47 2.10
N HIS A 36 1.19 -3.39 1.19
CA HIS A 36 1.43 -3.22 -0.25
C HIS A 36 0.71 -1.99 -0.82
N ALA A 37 -0.54 -1.75 -0.40
CA ALA A 37 -1.27 -0.55 -0.78
C ALA A 37 -0.59 0.74 -0.27
N GLU A 38 -0.04 0.72 0.95
CA GLU A 38 0.74 1.84 1.50
C GLU A 38 2.00 2.12 0.69
N LEU A 39 2.80 1.08 0.39
CA LEU A 39 4.00 1.20 -0.44
C LEU A 39 3.67 1.79 -1.82
N ALA A 40 2.60 1.29 -2.46
CA ALA A 40 2.16 1.77 -3.78
C ALA A 40 1.72 3.24 -3.74
N GLY A 41 0.93 3.63 -2.73
CA GLY A 41 0.49 5.01 -2.57
C GLY A 41 1.63 5.99 -2.29
N HIS A 42 2.59 5.61 -1.45
CA HIS A 42 3.77 6.44 -1.17
C HIS A 42 4.64 6.59 -2.43
N LEU A 43 4.88 5.50 -3.15
CA LEU A 43 5.60 5.53 -4.42
C LEU A 43 4.92 6.44 -5.45
N GLN A 44 3.59 6.36 -5.57
CA GLN A 44 2.81 7.22 -6.45
C GLN A 44 3.03 8.71 -6.13
N ALA A 45 2.92 9.11 -4.87
CA ALA A 45 3.12 10.51 -4.47
C ALA A 45 4.55 11.02 -4.76
N LEU A 46 5.56 10.19 -4.50
CA LEU A 46 6.97 10.52 -4.76
C LEU A 46 7.25 10.69 -6.26
N THR A 47 6.74 9.77 -7.08
CA THR A 47 6.91 9.83 -8.55
C THR A 47 6.18 11.02 -9.18
N GLU A 48 4.98 11.36 -8.70
CA GLU A 48 4.24 12.55 -9.14
C GLU A 48 5.00 13.84 -8.81
N THR A 49 5.61 13.91 -7.63
CA THR A 49 6.45 15.04 -7.22
C THR A 49 7.66 15.20 -8.15
N MET A 50 8.33 14.09 -8.49
CA MET A 50 9.44 14.10 -9.45
C MET A 50 9.01 14.52 -10.86
N LEU A 51 7.87 14.01 -11.36
CA LEU A 51 7.32 14.37 -12.67
C LEU A 51 6.98 15.86 -12.72
N THR A 52 6.24 16.37 -11.74
CA THR A 52 5.88 17.79 -11.63
C THR A 52 7.13 18.68 -11.62
N ALA A 53 8.17 18.31 -10.86
CA ALA A 53 9.41 19.08 -10.81
C ALA A 53 10.15 19.08 -12.16
N ALA A 54 10.21 17.94 -12.84
CA ALA A 54 10.82 17.81 -14.16
C ALA A 54 10.06 18.60 -15.25
N GLU A 55 8.73 18.55 -15.23
CA GLU A 55 7.86 19.27 -16.17
C GLU A 55 7.97 20.79 -16.03
N ARG A 56 8.00 21.27 -14.78
CA ARG A 56 8.10 22.71 -14.48
C ARG A 56 9.52 23.25 -14.57
N GLY A 57 10.52 22.39 -14.68
CA GLY A 57 11.93 22.77 -14.64
C GLY A 57 12.35 23.39 -13.32
N THR A 58 11.70 23.01 -12.22
CA THR A 58 12.04 23.47 -10.85
C THR A 58 13.16 22.63 -10.25
N ASP A 59 13.55 22.92 -9.01
CA ASP A 59 14.52 22.09 -8.30
C ASP A 59 14.01 20.64 -8.15
N PHE A 60 14.73 19.72 -8.77
CA PHE A 60 14.37 18.30 -8.89
C PHE A 60 15.01 17.44 -7.80
N GLU A 61 16.17 17.85 -7.29
CA GLU A 61 16.97 17.04 -6.38
C GLU A 61 16.25 16.71 -5.06
N PRO A 62 15.46 17.62 -4.44
CA PRO A 62 14.70 17.27 -3.24
C PRO A 62 13.67 16.16 -3.47
N ALA A 63 12.94 16.22 -4.60
CA ALA A 63 11.96 15.20 -4.96
C ALA A 63 12.63 13.84 -5.22
N ARG A 64 13.75 13.87 -5.93
CA ARG A 64 14.57 12.70 -6.20
C ARG A 64 15.14 12.09 -4.92
N ALA A 65 15.67 12.91 -4.01
CA ALA A 65 16.26 12.46 -2.75
C ALA A 65 15.22 11.76 -1.87
N ALA A 66 14.02 12.32 -1.76
CA ALA A 66 12.91 11.68 -1.04
C ALA A 66 12.52 10.34 -1.67
N ALA A 67 12.43 10.27 -3.01
CA ALA A 67 12.14 9.03 -3.71
C ALA A 67 13.22 7.95 -3.47
N VAL A 68 14.50 8.31 -3.60
CA VAL A 68 15.63 7.38 -3.36
C VAL A 68 15.65 6.91 -1.90
N GLN A 69 15.36 7.78 -0.94
CA GLN A 69 15.29 7.42 0.47
C GLN A 69 14.23 6.35 0.73
N PHE A 70 13.00 6.56 0.25
CA PHE A 70 11.92 5.57 0.36
C PHE A 70 12.27 4.25 -0.36
N LEU A 71 12.74 4.34 -1.61
CA LEU A 71 13.05 3.16 -2.42
C LEU A 71 14.14 2.29 -1.78
N THR A 72 15.15 2.90 -1.18
CA THR A 72 16.28 2.17 -0.58
C THR A 72 16.06 1.78 0.88
N GLY A 73 15.25 2.54 1.62
CA GLY A 73 14.96 2.30 3.02
C GLY A 73 13.77 1.38 3.28
N GLU A 74 12.82 1.32 2.35
CA GLU A 74 11.55 0.60 2.56
C GLU A 74 11.29 -0.40 1.44
N LEU A 75 11.18 0.06 0.18
CA LEU A 75 10.72 -0.80 -0.92
C LEU A 75 11.70 -1.94 -1.25
N LEU A 76 13.00 -1.66 -1.39
CA LEU A 76 13.99 -2.72 -1.69
C LEU A 76 14.19 -3.68 -0.52
N PRO A 77 14.26 -3.23 0.75
CA PRO A 77 14.24 -4.15 1.90
C PRO A 77 13.00 -5.04 1.98
N HIS A 78 11.81 -4.50 1.67
CA HIS A 78 10.57 -5.27 1.59
C HIS A 78 10.67 -6.40 0.55
N ALA A 79 11.06 -6.06 -0.69
CA ALA A 79 11.26 -7.03 -1.77
C ALA A 79 12.28 -8.12 -1.40
N ALA A 80 13.37 -7.76 -0.71
CA ALA A 80 14.36 -8.72 -0.23
C ALA A 80 13.78 -9.67 0.83
N ALA A 81 12.96 -9.15 1.75
CA ALA A 81 12.33 -9.96 2.78
C ALA A 81 11.34 -10.98 2.19
N GLU A 82 10.62 -10.62 1.12
CA GLU A 82 9.75 -11.54 0.39
C GLU A 82 10.54 -12.66 -0.29
N GLU A 83 11.66 -12.33 -0.93
CA GLU A 83 12.56 -13.32 -1.55
C GLU A 83 13.12 -14.31 -0.51
N ASP A 84 13.42 -13.83 0.70
CA ASP A 84 13.99 -14.66 1.76
C ASP A 84 12.94 -15.53 2.46
N ARG A 85 11.66 -15.13 2.45
CA ARG A 85 10.62 -15.74 3.30
C ARG A 85 9.39 -16.20 2.55
N LEU A 86 8.67 -15.28 1.90
CA LEU A 86 7.39 -15.57 1.25
C LEU A 86 7.55 -16.46 0.01
N TYR A 87 8.54 -16.19 -0.83
CA TYR A 87 8.74 -16.91 -2.09
C TYR A 87 9.17 -18.36 -1.90
N PRO A 88 10.08 -18.71 -0.96
CA PRO A 88 10.37 -20.10 -0.62
C PRO A 88 9.15 -20.88 -0.14
N ALA A 89 8.26 -20.24 0.64
CA ALA A 89 7.01 -20.84 1.09
C ALA A 89 6.08 -21.17 -0.11
N ALA A 90 5.90 -20.23 -1.04
CA ALA A 90 5.09 -20.44 -2.24
C ALA A 90 5.67 -21.48 -3.22
N ALA A 91 7.00 -21.53 -3.36
CA ALA A 91 7.71 -22.39 -4.31
C ALA A 91 7.64 -23.90 -3.98
N ARG A 92 7.06 -24.27 -2.83
CA ARG A 92 6.70 -25.65 -2.47
C ARG A 92 5.64 -26.21 -3.41
N THR A 93 4.77 -25.36 -3.93
CA THR A 93 3.81 -25.72 -4.98
C THR A 93 4.49 -25.64 -6.34
N GLU A 94 4.64 -26.77 -7.04
CA GLU A 94 5.33 -26.80 -8.35
C GLU A 94 4.73 -25.84 -9.38
N ARG A 95 3.42 -25.58 -9.30
CA ARG A 95 2.72 -24.64 -10.18
C ARG A 95 3.13 -23.18 -9.98
N ALA A 96 3.59 -22.81 -8.78
CA ALA A 96 3.97 -21.43 -8.45
C ALA A 96 5.39 -21.08 -8.87
N ARG A 97 6.29 -22.07 -9.03
CA ARG A 97 7.72 -21.83 -9.28
C ARG A 97 8.02 -20.89 -10.47
N PRO A 98 7.41 -21.05 -11.66
CA PRO A 98 7.67 -20.14 -12.77
C PRO A 98 7.26 -18.70 -12.47
N LEU A 99 6.18 -18.50 -11.70
CA LEU A 99 5.76 -17.17 -11.27
C LEU A 99 6.76 -16.57 -10.28
N ILE A 100 7.23 -17.35 -9.30
CA ILE A 100 8.24 -16.90 -8.33
C ILE A 100 9.55 -16.50 -9.04
N GLU A 101 10.02 -17.30 -10.00
CA GLU A 101 11.21 -16.95 -10.80
C GLU A 101 11.02 -15.63 -11.58
N ALA A 102 9.82 -15.40 -12.11
CA ALA A 102 9.47 -14.15 -12.78
C ALA A 102 9.43 -12.96 -11.80
N MET A 103 8.90 -13.13 -10.60
CA MET A 103 8.83 -12.09 -9.57
C MET A 103 10.21 -11.67 -9.08
N ILE A 104 11.10 -12.63 -8.83
CA ILE A 104 12.51 -12.35 -8.51
C ILE A 104 13.20 -11.59 -9.66
N ALA A 105 12.88 -11.93 -10.92
CA ALA A 105 13.39 -11.19 -12.06
C ALA A 105 12.83 -9.75 -12.10
N VAL A 106 11.57 -9.54 -11.73
CA VAL A 106 10.95 -8.21 -11.60
C VAL A 106 11.63 -7.39 -10.50
N HIS A 107 11.94 -7.97 -9.33
CA HIS A 107 12.69 -7.28 -8.28
C HIS A 107 14.05 -6.76 -8.76
N ARG A 108 14.76 -7.55 -9.58
CA ARG A 108 16.02 -7.09 -10.20
C ARG A 108 15.82 -5.93 -11.17
N ILE A 109 14.71 -5.91 -11.91
CA ILE A 109 14.36 -4.77 -12.78
C ILE A 109 14.04 -3.53 -11.95
N ILE A 110 13.27 -3.69 -10.87
CA ILE A 110 12.98 -2.61 -9.91
C ILE A 110 14.28 -2.03 -9.35
N ALA A 111 15.19 -2.86 -8.85
CA ALA A 111 16.50 -2.40 -8.37
C ALA A 111 17.29 -1.64 -9.45
N GLY A 112 17.28 -2.11 -10.69
CA GLY A 112 17.89 -1.40 -11.82
C GLY A 112 17.24 -0.05 -12.11
N LEU A 113 15.93 0.09 -11.93
CA LEU A 113 15.22 1.36 -12.06
C LEU A 113 15.56 2.32 -10.90
N VAL A 114 15.68 1.82 -9.67
CA VAL A 114 16.17 2.62 -8.51
C VAL A 114 17.55 3.19 -8.80
N ASP A 115 18.46 2.37 -9.33
CA ASP A 115 19.80 2.82 -9.72
C ASP A 115 19.73 3.92 -10.80
N ARG A 116 18.87 3.76 -11.81
CA ARG A 116 18.66 4.78 -12.83
C ARG A 116 18.14 6.09 -12.25
N ILE A 117 17.15 6.05 -11.35
CA ILE A 117 16.65 7.23 -10.65
C ILE A 117 17.81 7.95 -9.94
N ARG A 118 18.70 7.21 -9.28
CA ARG A 118 19.84 7.73 -8.52
C ARG A 118 21.00 8.27 -9.35
N THR A 119 21.24 7.75 -10.56
CA THR A 119 22.44 8.10 -11.34
C THR A 119 22.17 8.95 -12.58
N GLU A 120 20.94 8.95 -13.09
CA GLU A 120 20.59 9.69 -14.30
C GLU A 120 20.78 11.20 -14.09
N THR A 121 21.31 11.88 -15.11
CA THR A 121 21.62 13.32 -15.04
C THR A 121 20.47 14.18 -15.58
N SER A 122 19.61 13.61 -16.43
CA SER A 122 18.42 14.28 -16.93
C SER A 122 17.24 14.10 -15.96
N PRO A 123 16.68 15.19 -15.39
CA PRO A 123 15.51 15.12 -14.51
C PRO A 123 14.32 14.38 -15.15
N VAL A 124 14.07 14.64 -16.44
CA VAL A 124 13.00 13.97 -17.20
C VAL A 124 13.23 12.46 -17.30
N ARG A 125 14.46 12.01 -17.57
CA ARG A 125 14.77 10.58 -17.65
C ARG A 125 14.71 9.90 -16.27
N ALA A 126 15.12 10.61 -15.22
CA ALA A 126 15.01 10.12 -13.84
C ALA A 126 13.54 9.99 -13.42
N ALA A 127 12.70 10.99 -13.70
CA ALA A 127 11.26 10.93 -13.44
C ALA A 127 10.57 9.81 -14.24
N ALA A 128 10.94 9.63 -15.52
CA ALA A 128 10.43 8.52 -16.34
C ALA A 128 10.85 7.14 -15.80
N ALA A 129 12.04 7.01 -15.21
CA ALA A 129 12.44 5.78 -14.52
C ALA A 129 11.62 5.54 -13.24
N GLY A 130 11.27 6.60 -12.51
CA GLY A 130 10.35 6.56 -11.37
C GLY A 130 8.96 6.07 -11.77
N ASP A 131 8.37 6.66 -12.82
CA ASP A 131 7.05 6.25 -13.30
C ASP A 131 7.04 4.80 -13.82
N ALA A 132 8.08 4.39 -14.54
CA ALA A 132 8.24 3.00 -14.96
C ALA A 132 8.33 2.03 -13.78
N LEU A 133 9.01 2.42 -12.69
CA LEU A 133 9.09 1.63 -11.47
C LEU A 133 7.71 1.51 -10.81
N ARG A 134 6.96 2.62 -10.70
CA ARG A 134 5.59 2.63 -10.16
C ARG A 134 4.67 1.66 -10.91
N VAL A 135 4.63 1.75 -12.25
CA VAL A 135 3.78 0.87 -13.07
C VAL A 135 4.19 -0.60 -12.93
N LEU A 136 5.49 -0.89 -12.90
CA LEU A 136 5.99 -2.25 -12.72
C LEU A 136 5.66 -2.79 -11.32
N PHE A 137 5.78 -1.96 -10.29
CA PHE A 137 5.47 -2.33 -8.90
C PHE A 137 3.97 -2.61 -8.74
N GLU A 138 3.09 -1.77 -9.28
CA GLU A 138 1.64 -2.03 -9.26
C GLU A 138 1.27 -3.36 -9.94
N ALA A 139 1.89 -3.69 -11.09
CA ALA A 139 1.68 -4.97 -11.76
C ALA A 139 2.22 -6.15 -10.93
N HIS A 140 3.37 -5.98 -10.29
CA HIS A 140 3.96 -6.94 -9.37
C HIS A 140 3.05 -7.22 -8.17
N LEU A 141 2.47 -6.19 -7.55
CA LEU A 141 1.54 -6.36 -6.43
C LEU A 141 0.28 -7.15 -6.79
N VAL A 142 -0.20 -7.06 -8.04
CA VAL A 142 -1.33 -7.90 -8.49
C VAL A 142 -0.93 -9.38 -8.47
N ASP A 143 0.24 -9.71 -9.01
CA ASP A 143 0.71 -11.09 -9.05
C ASP A 143 0.95 -11.63 -7.64
N GLU A 144 1.47 -10.81 -6.74
CA GLU A 144 1.69 -11.21 -5.36
C GLU A 144 0.40 -11.37 -4.56
N ASN A 145 -0.45 -10.34 -4.57
CA ASN A 145 -1.67 -10.31 -3.76
C ASN A 145 -2.72 -11.32 -4.21
N ASP A 146 -2.87 -11.48 -5.53
CA ASP A 146 -3.97 -12.27 -6.10
C ASP A 146 -3.54 -13.68 -6.50
N ARG A 147 -2.23 -13.96 -6.56
CA ARG A 147 -1.74 -15.30 -6.97
C ARG A 147 -0.80 -15.93 -5.95
N ILE A 148 0.16 -15.20 -5.39
CA ILE A 148 1.16 -15.77 -4.46
C ILE A 148 0.60 -15.91 -3.06
N LEU A 149 0.08 -14.84 -2.46
CA LEU A 149 -0.46 -14.86 -1.10
C LEU A 149 -1.55 -15.93 -0.92
N PRO A 150 -2.51 -16.12 -1.85
CA PRO A 150 -3.52 -17.16 -1.68
C PRO A 150 -2.95 -18.58 -1.75
N ILE A 151 -1.88 -18.81 -2.52
CA ILE A 151 -1.21 -20.12 -2.57
C ILE A 151 -0.59 -20.46 -1.21
N VAL A 152 0.09 -19.50 -0.59
CA VAL A 152 0.73 -19.71 0.72
C VAL A 152 -0.34 -19.81 1.82
N ALA A 153 -1.35 -18.95 1.81
CA ALA A 153 -2.43 -18.95 2.80
C ALA A 153 -3.25 -20.25 2.76
N ALA A 154 -3.37 -20.92 1.62
CA ALA A 154 -4.14 -22.15 1.46
C ALA A 154 -3.33 -23.43 1.77
N ASP A 155 -2.01 -23.34 1.92
CA ASP A 155 -1.16 -24.50 2.18
C ASP A 155 -1.29 -24.91 3.68
N PRO A 156 -1.75 -26.14 4.00
CA PRO A 156 -1.88 -26.58 5.38
C PRO A 156 -0.52 -26.89 6.05
N ASP A 157 0.54 -27.07 5.28
CA ASP A 157 1.88 -27.39 5.77
C ASP A 157 2.75 -26.13 5.98
N VAL A 158 2.21 -24.95 5.70
CA VAL A 158 2.88 -23.65 5.80
C VAL A 158 1.99 -22.67 6.55
N SER A 159 2.55 -21.96 7.53
CA SER A 159 1.87 -20.79 8.09
C SER A 159 2.34 -19.54 7.36
N LEU A 160 1.40 -18.83 6.76
CA LEU A 160 1.65 -17.51 6.19
C LEU A 160 2.00 -16.52 7.30
N ALA A 161 1.31 -16.58 8.45
CA ALA A 161 1.64 -15.73 9.59
C ALA A 161 3.10 -15.88 10.03
N ASP A 162 3.61 -17.12 10.14
CA ASP A 162 5.01 -17.37 10.49
C ASP A 162 5.98 -16.93 9.37
N ALA A 163 5.60 -17.11 8.10
CA ALA A 163 6.42 -16.68 6.96
C ALA A 163 6.58 -15.15 6.90
N LEU A 164 5.56 -14.41 7.37
CA LEU A 164 5.56 -12.94 7.40
C LEU A 164 6.10 -12.37 8.72
N ASP A 165 6.30 -13.20 9.75
CA ASP A 165 6.76 -12.77 11.07
C ASP A 165 8.13 -12.10 10.99
N GLY A 166 8.23 -10.87 11.52
CA GLY A 166 9.43 -10.01 11.42
C GLY A 166 9.62 -9.25 10.11
N MET A 167 8.77 -9.40 9.08
CA MET A 167 8.77 -8.46 7.94
C MET A 167 8.20 -7.08 8.35
N HIS A 168 7.32 -7.05 9.36
CA HIS A 168 6.77 -5.82 9.93
C HIS A 168 7.66 -5.14 10.98
N GLU A 169 8.62 -5.84 11.61
CA GLU A 169 9.51 -5.23 12.61
C GLU A 169 10.61 -4.36 12.00
N LEU A 170 10.87 -4.50 10.68
CA LEU A 170 11.96 -3.80 9.98
C LEU A 170 11.61 -2.37 9.51
N LEU A 171 10.38 -1.90 9.74
CA LEU A 171 9.86 -0.64 9.17
C LEU A 171 9.43 0.40 10.22
N GLY A 172 9.80 0.21 11.49
CA GLY A 172 9.18 0.94 12.62
C GLY A 172 10.08 1.79 13.52
N GLY A 173 11.32 2.15 13.15
CA GLY A 173 12.16 2.86 14.14
C GLY A 173 13.39 3.60 13.63
N HIS A 174 13.23 4.82 13.13
CA HIS A 174 14.31 5.82 13.19
C HIS A 174 13.81 7.21 13.56
N HIS A 175 14.10 7.59 14.80
CA HIS A 175 14.13 8.97 15.28
C HIS A 175 15.17 9.78 14.49
N HIS A 176 14.74 10.85 13.81
CA HIS A 176 15.60 11.97 13.51
C HIS A 176 14.91 13.28 13.91
N GLY A 177 15.33 13.82 15.05
CA GLY A 177 15.11 15.22 15.37
C GLY A 177 16.03 16.09 14.53
N ALA A 178 15.47 17.13 13.91
CA ALA A 178 16.17 18.37 13.60
C ALA A 178 15.13 19.48 13.35
N GLU A 179 15.23 20.51 14.17
CA GLU A 179 14.48 21.76 14.11
C GLU A 179 14.73 22.51 12.80
N GLY A 180 13.70 23.18 12.29
CA GLY A 180 13.82 24.05 11.13
C GLY A 180 12.50 24.75 10.84
N GLY A 181 12.14 25.73 11.66
CA GLY A 181 10.94 26.53 11.47
C GLY A 181 10.99 27.32 10.16
N HIS A 182 10.03 27.07 9.27
CA HIS A 182 9.68 28.03 8.23
C HIS A 182 8.19 28.34 8.33
N LYS A 183 7.88 29.49 8.93
CA LYS A 183 6.59 30.15 8.75
C LYS A 183 6.51 30.58 7.28
N CYS A 184 5.52 30.08 6.56
CA CYS A 184 5.01 30.74 5.37
C CYS A 184 3.51 30.97 5.60
N GLY A 185 3.15 32.25 5.70
CA GLY A 185 1.77 32.67 5.87
C GLY A 185 1.09 32.78 4.52
N CYS A 186 0.00 32.05 4.35
CA CYS A 186 -1.02 32.29 3.33
C CYS A 186 -2.38 32.05 4.01
N GLU A 187 -3.14 33.12 4.20
CA GLU A 187 -4.54 33.06 4.63
C GLU A 187 -5.36 32.32 3.56
N HIS A 188 -6.03 31.24 3.94
CA HIS A 188 -7.20 30.67 3.27
C HIS A 188 -8.17 30.23 4.37
N ASP A 189 -9.46 30.34 4.06
CA ASP A 189 -10.60 30.18 4.98
C ASP A 189 -10.48 29.00 5.97
N ASN A 190 -10.98 29.22 7.19
CA ASN A 190 -11.08 28.23 8.28
C ASN A 190 -12.06 27.07 7.96
N GLU A 191 -11.97 26.45 6.78
CA GLU A 191 -12.63 25.19 6.51
C GLU A 191 -11.68 24.04 6.85
N GLU A 192 -12.11 23.21 7.79
CA GLU A 192 -11.43 21.98 8.15
C GLU A 192 -11.29 21.09 6.90
N PRO A 193 -10.07 20.67 6.50
CA PRO A 193 -9.86 19.89 5.28
C PRO A 193 -10.72 18.63 5.23
N VAL A 194 -11.41 18.40 4.10
CA VAL A 194 -12.29 17.23 3.91
C VAL A 194 -11.69 16.27 2.88
N LEU A 195 -11.56 15.00 3.25
CA LEU A 195 -11.20 13.90 2.36
C LEU A 195 -12.40 12.96 2.18
N ASP A 196 -12.98 12.94 0.98
CA ASP A 196 -14.03 11.99 0.61
C ASP A 196 -13.43 10.74 -0.07
N VAL A 197 -13.31 9.66 0.70
CA VAL A 197 -12.73 8.41 0.18
C VAL A 197 -13.69 7.60 -0.68
N ARG A 198 -14.93 8.05 -0.82
CA ARG A 198 -15.91 7.39 -1.68
C ARG A 198 -15.52 7.51 -3.15
N GLU A 199 -14.82 8.59 -3.49
CA GLU A 199 -14.29 8.90 -4.82
C GLU A 199 -12.91 8.26 -5.07
N VAL A 200 -12.27 7.74 -4.02
CA VAL A 200 -10.95 7.11 -4.08
C VAL A 200 -11.09 5.62 -4.40
N PRO A 201 -10.36 5.10 -5.42
CA PRO A 201 -10.32 3.67 -5.73
C PRO A 201 -9.97 2.83 -4.50
N HIS A 202 -10.65 1.69 -4.34
CA HIS A 202 -10.51 0.85 -3.15
C HIS A 202 -9.06 0.45 -2.86
N SER A 203 -8.27 0.13 -3.89
CA SER A 203 -6.88 -0.32 -3.79
C SER A 203 -5.92 0.69 -3.16
N ILE A 204 -6.21 2.00 -3.26
CA ILE A 204 -5.32 3.07 -2.75
C ILE A 204 -5.95 3.86 -1.60
N ARG A 205 -7.15 3.45 -1.15
CA ARG A 205 -7.98 4.25 -0.24
C ARG A 205 -7.31 4.46 1.11
N HIS A 206 -6.80 3.40 1.73
CA HIS A 206 -6.13 3.48 3.03
C HIS A 206 -4.87 4.34 2.96
N ALA A 207 -4.03 4.10 1.96
CA ALA A 207 -2.82 4.91 1.72
C ALA A 207 -3.14 6.40 1.56
N THR A 208 -4.22 6.72 0.83
CA THR A 208 -4.69 8.10 0.66
C THR A 208 -5.10 8.74 2.00
N VAL A 209 -5.81 8.00 2.87
CA VAL A 209 -6.20 8.51 4.19
C VAL A 209 -4.98 8.70 5.09
N PHE A 210 -4.04 7.76 5.10
CA PHE A 210 -2.84 7.88 5.93
C PHE A 210 -1.97 9.06 5.50
N GLY A 211 -1.70 9.20 4.19
CA GLY A 211 -0.93 10.33 3.68
C GLY A 211 -1.60 11.68 3.98
N ALA A 212 -2.93 11.76 3.81
CA ALA A 212 -3.68 12.94 4.16
C ALA A 212 -3.62 13.25 5.67
N PHE A 213 -3.74 12.24 6.53
CA PHE A 213 -3.66 12.40 7.98
C PHE A 213 -2.26 12.76 8.47
N ASP A 214 -1.20 12.18 7.88
CA ASP A 214 0.19 12.51 8.23
C ASP A 214 0.56 13.96 7.86
N ALA A 215 -0.12 14.53 6.86
CA ALA A 215 0.00 15.93 6.49
C ALA A 215 -0.75 16.89 7.43
N VAL A 216 -1.65 16.39 8.29
CA VAL A 216 -2.36 17.22 9.28
C VAL A 216 -1.35 17.66 10.36
N PRO A 217 -1.22 18.98 10.63
CA PRO A 217 -0.37 19.47 11.72
C PRO A 217 -0.81 18.92 13.09
N VAL A 218 0.13 18.72 14.01
CA VAL A 218 -0.21 18.38 15.41
C VAL A 218 -1.10 19.46 16.01
N GLY A 219 -2.22 19.05 16.62
CA GLY A 219 -3.26 19.94 17.14
C GLY A 219 -4.29 20.41 16.11
N ALA A 220 -4.15 20.03 14.83
CA ALA A 220 -5.13 20.26 13.79
C ALA A 220 -5.94 18.98 13.48
N SER A 221 -6.93 19.10 12.61
CA SER A 221 -7.84 18.02 12.26
C SER A 221 -8.29 18.07 10.79
N MET A 222 -8.82 16.95 10.32
CA MET A 222 -9.43 16.79 9.00
C MET A 222 -10.74 15.99 9.12
N VAL A 223 -11.65 16.12 8.15
CA VAL A 223 -12.87 15.32 8.05
C VAL A 223 -12.69 14.22 7.01
N LEU A 224 -12.89 12.96 7.41
CA LEU A 224 -12.97 11.80 6.54
C LEU A 224 -14.45 11.49 6.21
N VAL A 225 -14.78 11.31 4.93
CA VAL A 225 -16.10 10.86 4.46
C VAL A 225 -15.98 9.48 3.82
N ALA A 226 -16.73 8.50 4.33
CA ALA A 226 -16.67 7.10 3.89
C ALA A 226 -18.05 6.49 3.59
N HIS A 227 -18.05 5.41 2.79
CA HIS A 227 -19.25 4.62 2.43
C HIS A 227 -19.84 3.84 3.62
N HIS A 228 -19.03 3.53 4.62
CA HIS A 228 -19.39 2.77 5.82
C HIS A 228 -18.48 3.18 7.00
N ASP A 229 -18.79 2.71 8.21
CA ASP A 229 -17.96 2.97 9.40
C ASP A 229 -16.56 2.35 9.23
N PRO A 230 -15.48 3.13 9.11
CA PRO A 230 -14.17 2.63 8.71
C PRO A 230 -13.38 2.08 9.92
N ILE A 231 -14.01 1.25 10.75
CA ILE A 231 -13.42 0.73 12.01
C ILE A 231 -12.01 0.14 11.82
N PRO A 232 -11.73 -0.71 10.82
CA PRO A 232 -10.39 -1.26 10.62
C PRO A 232 -9.33 -0.18 10.36
N LEU A 233 -9.66 0.81 9.54
CA LEU A 233 -8.79 1.95 9.24
C LEU A 233 -8.54 2.83 10.48
N LEU A 234 -9.55 3.00 11.34
CA LEU A 234 -9.40 3.75 12.59
C LEU A 234 -8.47 3.05 13.57
N HIS A 235 -8.53 1.71 13.67
CA HIS A 235 -7.59 0.94 14.48
C HIS A 235 -6.16 1.08 13.93
N GLN A 236 -5.99 0.98 12.61
CA GLN A 236 -4.67 1.16 11.98
C GLN A 236 -4.09 2.56 12.22
N LEU A 237 -4.91 3.62 12.09
CA LEU A 237 -4.50 4.98 12.44
C LEU A 237 -4.10 5.11 13.92
N HIS A 238 -4.83 4.45 14.82
CA HIS A 238 -4.53 4.45 16.24
C HIS A 238 -3.17 3.81 16.52
N ASP A 239 -2.90 2.63 15.96
CA ASP A 239 -1.65 1.91 16.15
C ASP A 239 -0.47 2.68 15.55
N ARG A 240 -0.61 3.17 14.31
CA ARG A 240 0.40 3.95 13.59
C ARG A 240 0.79 5.24 14.32
N THR A 241 -0.17 5.89 14.97
CA THR A 241 0.06 7.13 15.72
C THR A 241 0.45 6.89 17.18
N SER A 242 0.62 5.62 17.60
CA SER A 242 0.81 5.25 19.01
C SER A 242 -0.29 5.83 19.92
N GLY A 243 -1.52 5.86 19.41
CA GLY A 243 -2.69 6.44 20.07
C GLY A 243 -2.79 7.97 20.01
N ARG A 244 -1.90 8.67 19.29
CA ARG A 244 -1.92 10.14 19.11
C ARG A 244 -2.91 10.57 18.02
N ILE A 245 -4.12 10.05 18.09
CA ILE A 245 -5.25 10.42 17.25
C ILE A 245 -6.51 10.51 18.10
N ALA A 246 -7.32 11.54 17.86
CA ALA A 246 -8.69 11.61 18.36
C ALA A 246 -9.67 11.47 17.18
N VAL A 247 -10.68 10.62 17.36
CA VAL A 247 -11.71 10.34 16.36
C VAL A 247 -13.05 10.82 16.92
N GLU A 248 -13.73 11.68 16.18
CA GLU A 248 -15.08 12.13 16.50
C GLU A 248 -16.02 11.85 15.34
N TYR A 249 -17.16 11.23 15.63
CA TYR A 249 -18.19 10.97 14.62
C TYR A 249 -19.07 12.21 14.47
N LEU A 250 -18.98 12.87 13.32
CA LEU A 250 -19.84 14.00 12.96
C LEU A 250 -21.18 13.52 12.38
N GLU A 251 -21.13 12.44 11.61
CA GLU A 251 -22.31 11.79 11.04
C GLU A 251 -22.09 10.27 11.03
N ARG A 252 -23.12 9.54 11.48
CA ARG A 252 -23.21 8.09 11.38
C ARG A 252 -24.31 7.80 10.35
N GLY A 253 -24.05 6.87 9.42
CA GLY A 253 -24.86 6.65 8.20
C GLY A 253 -26.36 6.39 8.40
N PRO A 254 -27.10 6.06 7.33
CA PRO A 254 -26.65 5.19 6.23
C PRO A 254 -26.14 5.88 4.96
N GLU A 255 -26.39 7.18 4.79
CA GLU A 255 -26.08 7.89 3.54
C GLU A 255 -24.59 8.26 3.40
N ALA A 256 -23.95 8.64 4.51
CA ALA A 256 -22.52 8.87 4.60
C ALA A 256 -22.03 8.69 6.05
N TRP A 257 -20.76 8.30 6.20
CA TRP A 257 -20.06 8.35 7.48
C TRP A 257 -19.08 9.51 7.45
N ARG A 258 -19.23 10.48 8.35
CA ARG A 258 -18.35 11.63 8.46
C ARG A 258 -17.65 11.59 9.81
N LEU A 259 -16.32 11.53 9.80
CA LEU A 259 -15.50 11.46 11.00
C LEU A 259 -14.50 12.60 10.99
N ARG A 260 -14.39 13.34 12.09
CA ARG A 260 -13.28 14.25 12.32
C ARG A 260 -12.12 13.48 12.95
N LEU A 261 -10.96 13.53 12.31
CA LEU A 261 -9.71 12.93 12.74
C LEU A 261 -8.76 14.05 13.16
N ALA A 262 -8.42 14.12 14.45
CA ALA A 262 -7.50 15.11 15.00
C ALA A 262 -6.17 14.46 15.36
N ARG A 263 -5.07 15.11 15.00
CA ARG A 263 -3.72 14.67 15.35
C ARG A 263 -3.30 15.24 16.70
N LEU A 264 -2.97 14.38 17.65
CA LEU A 264 -2.62 14.75 19.03
C LEU A 264 -1.12 14.92 19.25
#